data_AF-V6LGC6-F1
#
_entry.id   AF-V6LGC6-F1
#
_cell.length_a   1.000
_cell.length_b   1.000
_cell.length_c   1.000
_cell.angle_alpha   90.00
_cell.angle_beta   90.00
_cell.angle_gamma   90.00
#
_symmetry.space_group_name_H-M   'P 1'
#
loop_
_entity.id
_entity.type
_entity.pdbx_description
1 polymer ?
#
loop_
_entity_poly.entity_id
_entity_poly.type
_entity_poly.pdbx_seq_one_letter_code
_entity_poly.pdbx_strand_id
1 'polypeptide(L)'
;MPSVLWSDVESAFNRIVGARSELLDKIRSSPQEYLVKPKKINQAIDRLKQSKKLFILSQNSYAYSDFVLAYIFGDYKQIFQYILLDTSIQKFYTDKGIFRRMDPHRFLGGVGDTLDPHRIYSGGNIYLFEQYTGFRAKETMYCCDLLIQSDDFYKQGKWRHCAILPSLFNEINAMLDNRKLKQKITEMEIRQREIQAMYQLSHENKSDELKKIQSRIEVLQKELMDKFGVFGSKYHTSWALTKLGNHIAVRTDLYTCSASNFFYYSPFYYFQCNFQNRFLPHQAIDVYIEEFCGQLAEEEDLEQASQLGSQPNSSTELNDIK
;
A
#
# COMPACT_ATOMS: atom_id res chain seq x y z
N MET A 1 32.78 -16.62 -1.79
CA MET A 1 32.99 -15.48 -0.87
C MET A 1 31.71 -14.71 -0.54
N PRO A 2 30.86 -14.28 -1.49
CA PRO A 2 29.63 -13.53 -1.16
C PRO A 2 28.60 -14.32 -0.33
N SER A 3 28.48 -15.63 -0.56
CA SER A 3 27.55 -16.50 0.16
C SER A 3 27.94 -16.72 1.64
N VAL A 4 29.24 -16.78 1.93
CA VAL A 4 29.73 -16.94 3.30
C VAL A 4 29.52 -15.64 4.08
N LEU A 5 29.86 -14.50 3.49
CA LEU A 5 29.58 -13.18 4.05
C LEU A 5 28.08 -12.96 4.32
N TRP A 6 27.21 -13.38 3.42
CA TRP A 6 25.77 -13.35 3.65
C TRP A 6 25.38 -14.17 4.89
N SER A 7 25.84 -15.41 4.98
CA SER A 7 25.57 -16.29 6.12
C SER A 7 26.08 -15.71 7.44
N ASP A 8 27.25 -15.06 7.43
CA ASP A 8 27.82 -14.40 8.60
C ASP A 8 26.96 -13.22 9.07
N VAL A 9 26.52 -12.37 8.13
CA VAL A 9 25.63 -11.24 8.41
C VAL A 9 24.27 -11.71 8.92
N GLU A 10 23.69 -12.71 8.28
CA GLU A 10 22.40 -13.30 8.69
C GLU A 10 22.49 -13.92 10.09
N SER A 11 23.58 -14.65 10.38
CA SER A 11 23.82 -15.23 11.70
C SER A 11 24.00 -14.15 12.77
N ALA A 12 24.75 -13.08 12.48
CA ALA A 12 24.93 -11.95 13.38
C ALA A 12 23.60 -11.22 13.65
N PHE A 13 22.80 -10.98 12.60
CA PHE A 13 21.48 -10.38 12.71
C PHE A 13 20.54 -11.23 13.58
N ASN A 14 20.46 -12.53 13.32
CA ASN A 14 19.61 -13.46 14.07
C ASN A 14 20.02 -13.55 15.54
N ARG A 15 21.32 -13.42 15.86
CA ARG A 15 21.81 -13.35 17.23
C ARG A 15 21.33 -12.08 17.94
N ILE A 16 21.33 -10.94 17.26
CA ILE A 16 20.93 -9.64 17.83
C ILE A 16 19.40 -9.54 17.99
N VAL A 17 18.63 -10.06 17.03
CA VAL A 17 17.16 -9.91 16.96
C VAL A 17 16.42 -11.09 17.62
N GLY A 18 17.10 -12.22 17.86
CA GLY A 18 16.50 -13.44 18.38
C GLY A 18 15.96 -13.37 19.81
N ALA A 19 15.61 -14.54 20.36
CA ALA A 19 14.88 -14.68 21.62
C ALA A 19 15.62 -14.17 22.88
N ARG A 20 16.96 -14.06 22.83
CA ARG A 20 17.82 -13.44 23.86
C ARG A 20 18.51 -12.21 23.27
N SER A 21 17.71 -11.23 22.87
CA SER A 21 18.19 -10.10 22.08
C SER A 21 18.75 -8.97 22.96
N GLU A 22 20.02 -8.64 22.75
CA GLU A 22 20.61 -7.37 23.20
C GLU A 22 19.80 -6.17 22.71
N LEU A 23 19.13 -6.31 21.55
CA LEU A 23 18.22 -5.31 21.02
C LEU A 23 17.01 -5.08 21.95
N LEU A 24 16.40 -6.14 22.48
CA LEU A 24 15.27 -6.01 23.41
C LEU A 24 15.71 -5.32 24.70
N ASP A 25 16.91 -5.62 25.20
CA ASP A 25 17.44 -4.98 26.41
C ASP A 25 17.67 -3.48 26.19
N LYS A 26 18.20 -3.07 25.03
CA LYS A 26 18.33 -1.66 24.64
C LYS A 26 16.97 -0.96 24.46
N ILE A 27 16.00 -1.65 23.85
CA ILE A 27 14.64 -1.13 23.70
C ILE A 27 13.99 -0.92 25.08
N ARG A 28 14.23 -1.83 26.03
CA ARG A 28 13.74 -1.71 27.40
C ARG A 28 14.39 -0.58 28.18
N SER A 29 15.68 -0.31 27.97
CA SER A 29 16.37 0.79 28.64
C SER A 29 15.90 2.15 28.16
N SER A 30 15.61 2.29 26.85
CA SER A 30 15.26 3.57 26.22
C SER A 30 14.07 3.45 25.25
N PRO A 31 12.86 3.08 25.71
CA PRO A 31 11.75 2.76 24.81
C PRO A 31 11.29 3.94 23.96
N GLN A 32 11.38 5.17 24.47
CA GLN A 32 10.96 6.39 23.76
C GLN A 32 11.81 6.69 22.51
N GLU A 33 13.04 6.19 22.47
CA GLU A 33 13.95 6.37 21.34
C GLU A 33 13.60 5.43 20.17
N TYR A 34 13.17 4.20 20.49
CA TYR A 34 12.95 3.14 19.48
C TYR A 34 11.48 2.91 19.15
N LEU A 35 10.55 3.20 20.08
CA LEU A 35 9.13 2.93 19.93
C LEU A 35 8.34 4.25 19.83
N VAL A 36 7.96 4.59 18.60
CA VAL A 36 7.07 5.72 18.36
C VAL A 36 5.63 5.28 18.57
N LYS A 37 4.96 5.81 19.60
CA LYS A 37 3.53 5.58 19.82
C LYS A 37 2.70 6.39 18.80
N PRO A 38 2.02 5.75 17.84
CA PRO A 38 1.30 6.47 16.81
C PRO A 38 0.13 7.26 17.40
N LYS A 39 -0.06 8.51 16.95
CA LYS A 39 -1.22 9.31 17.35
C LYS A 39 -2.51 8.57 16.97
N LYS A 40 -3.53 8.65 17.84
CA LYS A 40 -4.88 8.06 17.63
C LYS A 40 -4.95 6.53 17.53
N ILE A 41 -3.87 5.78 17.74
CA ILE A 41 -3.92 4.31 17.61
C ILE A 41 -4.93 3.68 18.59
N ASN A 42 -4.96 4.14 19.85
CA ASN A 42 -5.92 3.65 20.83
C ASN A 42 -7.36 3.96 20.41
N GLN A 43 -7.62 5.17 19.90
CA GLN A 43 -8.94 5.57 19.41
C GLN A 43 -9.37 4.74 18.18
N ALA A 44 -8.44 4.39 17.30
CA ALA A 44 -8.71 3.52 16.16
C ALA A 44 -9.13 2.12 16.63
N ILE A 45 -8.38 1.56 17.59
CA ILE A 45 -8.68 0.26 18.19
C ILE A 45 -10.02 0.28 18.92
N ASP A 46 -10.30 1.30 19.73
CA ASP A 46 -11.56 1.43 20.46
C ASP A 46 -12.77 1.47 19.50
N ARG A 47 -12.65 2.18 18.38
CA ARG A 47 -13.68 2.19 17.32
C ARG A 47 -13.87 0.82 16.69
N LEU A 48 -12.78 0.10 16.39
CA LEU A 48 -12.86 -1.23 15.81
C LEU A 48 -13.50 -2.23 16.78
N LYS A 49 -13.17 -2.17 18.07
CA LYS A 49 -13.72 -3.06 19.11
C LYS A 49 -15.25 -2.98 19.23
N GLN A 50 -15.88 -1.87 18.85
CA GLN A 50 -17.32 -1.71 18.92
C GLN A 50 -18.08 -2.67 17.98
N SER A 51 -17.45 -3.13 16.89
CA SER A 51 -18.13 -3.97 15.89
C SER A 51 -17.28 -5.12 15.35
N LYS A 52 -15.99 -5.21 15.73
CA LYS A 52 -15.04 -6.20 15.21
C LYS A 52 -14.35 -6.93 16.36
N LYS A 53 -14.10 -8.23 16.14
CA LYS A 53 -13.20 -9.03 16.97
C LYS A 53 -11.76 -8.78 16.50
N LEU A 54 -10.86 -8.56 17.44
CA LEU A 54 -9.45 -8.28 17.16
C LEU A 54 -8.59 -9.45 17.64
N PHE A 55 -7.54 -9.76 16.89
CA PHE A 55 -6.53 -10.73 17.29
C PHE A 55 -5.13 -10.24 16.95
N ILE A 56 -4.12 -10.84 17.59
CA ILE A 56 -2.71 -10.68 17.24
C ILE A 56 -2.20 -12.01 16.71
N LEU A 57 -1.45 -11.95 15.61
CA LEU A 57 -0.66 -13.05 15.08
C LEU A 57 0.73 -12.50 14.73
N SER A 58 1.73 -12.91 15.52
CA SER A 58 3.08 -12.36 15.46
C SER A 58 4.15 -13.46 15.52
N GLN A 59 5.20 -13.29 14.72
CA GLN A 59 6.41 -14.12 14.77
C GLN A 59 7.35 -13.69 15.91
N ASN A 60 7.13 -12.50 16.48
CA ASN A 60 8.00 -11.98 17.52
C ASN A 60 7.85 -12.79 18.81
N SER A 61 8.94 -12.88 19.56
CA SER A 61 8.96 -13.58 20.85
C SER A 61 7.96 -12.98 21.83
N TYR A 62 7.51 -13.80 22.78
CA TYR A 62 6.65 -13.35 23.88
C TYR A 62 7.26 -12.16 24.62
N ALA A 63 8.55 -12.26 24.98
CA ALA A 63 9.24 -11.24 25.78
C ALA A 63 9.30 -9.86 25.10
N TYR A 64 9.46 -9.84 23.77
CA TYR A 64 9.43 -8.61 22.99
C TYR A 64 8.00 -8.07 22.87
N SER A 65 7.08 -8.94 22.45
CA SER A 65 5.70 -8.55 22.16
C SER A 65 4.97 -8.06 23.41
N ASP A 66 5.14 -8.74 24.54
CA ASP A 66 4.53 -8.35 25.82
C ASP A 66 4.98 -6.95 26.25
N PHE A 67 6.28 -6.65 26.11
CA PHE A 67 6.82 -5.32 26.42
C PHE A 67 6.28 -4.24 25.47
N VAL A 68 6.37 -4.46 24.15
CA VAL A 68 5.96 -3.46 23.15
C VAL A 68 4.46 -3.20 23.20
N LEU A 69 3.65 -4.26 23.29
CA LEU A 69 2.20 -4.14 23.37
C LEU A 69 1.76 -3.46 24.67
N ALA A 70 2.40 -3.80 25.81
CA ALA A 70 2.14 -3.12 27.06
C ALA A 70 2.52 -1.63 27.01
N TYR A 71 3.65 -1.30 26.38
CA TYR A 71 4.10 0.08 26.22
C TYR A 71 3.12 0.91 25.36
N ILE A 72 2.62 0.35 24.26
CA ILE A 72 1.73 1.06 23.34
C ILE A 72 0.30 1.13 23.91
N PHE A 73 -0.24 0.01 24.37
CA PHE A 73 -1.67 -0.16 24.66
C PHE A 73 -2.01 -0.29 26.14
N GLY A 74 -1.05 -0.51 27.04
CA GLY A 74 -1.31 -0.87 28.43
C GLY A 74 -1.78 -2.32 28.53
N ASP A 75 -2.98 -2.57 29.06
CA ASP A 75 -3.54 -3.92 29.18
C ASP A 75 -4.08 -4.43 27.82
N TYR A 76 -3.16 -4.76 26.92
CA TYR A 76 -3.46 -5.23 25.58
C TYR A 76 -4.23 -6.56 25.57
N LYS A 77 -4.15 -7.35 26.64
CA LYS A 77 -4.82 -8.66 26.72
C LYS A 77 -6.34 -8.51 26.70
N GLN A 78 -6.86 -7.41 27.22
CA GLN A 78 -8.30 -7.06 27.18
C GLN A 78 -8.72 -6.42 25.85
N ILE A 79 -7.76 -6.00 25.03
CA ILE A 79 -8.02 -5.39 23.73
C ILE A 79 -8.21 -6.47 22.67
N PHE A 80 -7.29 -7.44 22.64
CA PHE A 80 -7.25 -8.48 21.63
C PHE A 80 -7.87 -9.77 22.19
N GLN A 81 -8.88 -10.29 21.49
CA GLN A 81 -9.59 -11.48 21.93
C GLN A 81 -8.72 -12.72 21.83
N TYR A 82 -7.90 -12.82 20.78
CA TYR A 82 -6.98 -13.94 20.58
C TYR A 82 -5.57 -13.43 20.33
N ILE A 83 -4.57 -14.04 20.96
CA ILE A 83 -3.19 -13.54 20.96
C ILE A 83 -2.26 -14.71 20.65
N LEU A 84 -1.74 -14.75 19.43
CA LEU A 84 -0.77 -15.71 18.94
C LEU A 84 0.58 -15.03 18.81
N LEU A 85 1.54 -15.44 19.65
CA LEU A 85 2.91 -14.93 19.68
C LEU A 85 3.89 -16.07 19.38
N ASP A 86 5.14 -15.75 19.06
CA ASP A 86 6.17 -16.75 18.74
C ASP A 86 5.69 -17.79 17.70
N THR A 87 4.91 -17.31 16.73
CA THR A 87 4.23 -18.17 15.74
C THR A 87 4.76 -17.83 14.37
N SER A 88 5.45 -18.78 13.74
CA SER A 88 5.90 -18.63 12.35
C SER A 88 4.68 -18.48 11.45
N ILE A 89 4.53 -17.29 10.85
CA ILE A 89 3.40 -16.98 9.97
C ILE A 89 3.40 -17.92 8.76
N GLN A 90 4.57 -18.26 8.20
CA GLN A 90 4.63 -19.24 7.11
C GLN A 90 4.02 -20.59 7.53
N LYS A 91 4.51 -21.16 8.64
CA LYS A 91 4.01 -22.45 9.14
C LYS A 91 2.56 -22.39 9.59
N PHE A 92 2.09 -21.26 10.12
CA PHE A 92 0.69 -21.10 10.51
C PHE A 92 -0.26 -21.30 9.32
N TYR A 93 0.14 -20.87 8.12
CA TYR A 93 -0.68 -21.06 6.92
C TYR A 93 -0.45 -22.43 6.28
N THR A 94 0.80 -22.94 6.27
CA THR A 94 1.16 -24.15 5.52
C THR A 94 1.13 -25.46 6.31
N ASP A 95 1.50 -25.41 7.59
CA ASP A 95 1.66 -26.59 8.43
C ASP A 95 0.38 -26.91 9.22
N LYS A 96 0.34 -28.11 9.80
CA LYS A 96 -0.75 -28.59 10.67
C LYS A 96 -0.33 -28.59 12.15
N GLY A 97 0.38 -27.54 12.56
CA GLY A 97 0.84 -27.40 13.95
C GLY A 97 -0.32 -27.27 14.94
N ILE A 98 -0.11 -27.69 16.19
CA ILE A 98 -1.08 -27.53 17.28
C ILE A 98 -0.84 -26.22 18.04
N PHE A 99 -1.88 -25.67 18.67
CA PHE A 99 -1.74 -24.55 19.58
C PHE A 99 -1.13 -24.99 20.90
N ARG A 100 -0.28 -24.14 21.47
CA ARG A 100 0.25 -24.30 22.83
C ARG A 100 -0.01 -23.04 23.63
N ARG A 101 -0.60 -23.21 24.81
CA ARG A 101 -0.88 -22.07 25.70
C ARG A 101 0.41 -21.57 26.34
N MET A 102 0.75 -20.31 26.17
CA MET A 102 1.93 -19.73 26.79
C MET A 102 1.65 -19.43 28.27
N ASP A 103 2.37 -20.08 29.17
CA ASP A 103 2.30 -19.80 30.61
C ASP A 103 3.64 -19.18 31.07
N PRO A 104 3.64 -17.99 31.72
CA PRO A 104 4.87 -17.33 32.17
C PRO A 104 5.72 -18.15 33.15
N HIS A 105 5.09 -19.13 33.82
CA HIS A 105 5.69 -19.95 34.87
C HIS A 105 6.07 -21.36 34.41
N ARG A 106 5.80 -21.73 33.16
CA ARG A 106 6.10 -23.07 32.61
C ARG A 106 6.86 -22.96 31.30
N PHE A 107 7.92 -23.75 31.16
CA PHE A 107 8.71 -23.83 29.92
C PHE A 107 7.92 -24.41 28.74
N LEU A 108 6.92 -25.26 29.03
CA LEU A 108 6.04 -25.86 28.04
C LEU A 108 4.59 -25.58 28.44
N GLY A 109 3.89 -24.95 27.51
CA GLY A 109 2.45 -24.72 27.57
C GLY A 109 1.62 -26.00 27.54
N GLY A 110 0.41 -25.94 28.09
CA GLY A 110 -0.61 -26.96 27.83
C GLY A 110 -0.96 -27.02 26.33
N VAL A 111 -1.28 -28.21 25.83
CA VAL A 111 -1.85 -28.39 24.49
C VAL A 111 -3.20 -27.68 24.46
N GLY A 112 -3.37 -26.76 23.51
CA GLY A 112 -4.60 -26.01 23.34
C GLY A 112 -5.58 -26.80 22.49
N ASP A 113 -6.45 -27.57 23.13
CA ASP A 113 -7.62 -28.18 22.47
C ASP A 113 -8.67 -27.11 22.11
N THR A 114 -8.58 -25.94 22.76
CA THR A 114 -9.36 -24.72 22.48
C THR A 114 -8.48 -23.48 22.52
N LEU A 115 -8.96 -22.39 21.92
CA LEU A 115 -8.41 -21.04 22.09
C LEU A 115 -9.32 -20.24 23.03
N ASP A 116 -8.88 -20.04 24.26
CA ASP A 116 -9.60 -19.24 25.24
C ASP A 116 -9.35 -17.75 24.99
N PRO A 117 -10.39 -16.90 25.04
CA PRO A 117 -10.20 -15.45 24.92
C PRO A 117 -9.22 -14.88 25.94
N HIS A 118 -8.46 -13.86 25.52
CA HIS A 118 -7.51 -13.10 26.36
C HIS A 118 -6.35 -13.92 26.92
N ARG A 119 -6.17 -15.16 26.45
CA ARG A 119 -5.01 -16.00 26.70
C ARG A 119 -4.04 -15.93 25.52
N ILE A 120 -2.78 -16.24 25.81
CA ILE A 120 -1.68 -16.17 24.85
C ILE A 120 -1.32 -17.58 24.44
N TYR A 121 -1.18 -17.79 23.14
CA TYR A 121 -0.80 -19.07 22.55
C TYR A 121 0.35 -18.89 21.58
N SER A 122 1.01 -20.00 21.24
CA SER A 122 2.01 -20.10 20.19
C SER A 122 1.73 -21.29 19.26
N GLY A 123 2.26 -21.21 18.05
CA GLY A 123 2.11 -22.23 17.03
C GLY A 123 0.69 -22.26 16.44
N GLY A 124 0.15 -23.46 16.31
CA GLY A 124 -1.13 -23.69 15.65
C GLY A 124 -1.08 -23.56 14.13
N ASN A 125 -2.27 -23.56 13.54
CA ASN A 125 -2.47 -23.38 12.11
C ASN A 125 -3.79 -22.65 11.84
N ILE A 126 -3.91 -22.11 10.63
CA ILE A 126 -5.07 -21.32 10.21
C ILE A 126 -6.38 -22.09 10.29
N TYR A 127 -6.38 -23.38 9.95
CA TYR A 127 -7.61 -24.18 9.97
C TYR A 127 -8.14 -24.34 11.40
N LEU A 128 -7.28 -24.75 12.35
CA LEU A 128 -7.67 -24.82 13.76
C LEU A 128 -8.02 -23.44 14.32
N PHE A 129 -7.33 -22.38 13.89
CA PHE A 129 -7.68 -21.03 14.31
C PHE A 129 -9.11 -20.68 13.91
N GLU A 130 -9.47 -20.84 12.65
CA GLU A 130 -10.82 -20.54 12.16
C GLU A 130 -11.88 -21.39 12.87
N GLN A 131 -11.60 -22.68 13.10
CA GLN A 131 -12.48 -23.58 13.83
C GLN A 131 -12.71 -23.16 15.28
N TYR A 132 -11.65 -22.79 16.01
CA TYR A 132 -11.75 -22.51 17.44
C TYR A 132 -12.24 -21.08 17.75
N THR A 133 -12.06 -20.15 16.83
CA THR A 133 -12.39 -18.73 17.04
C THR A 133 -13.67 -18.28 16.33
N GLY A 134 -14.09 -19.02 15.30
CA GLY A 134 -15.16 -18.63 14.38
C GLY A 134 -14.78 -17.51 13.41
N PHE A 135 -13.50 -17.12 13.32
CA PHE A 135 -13.04 -16.26 12.23
C PHE A 135 -13.20 -17.00 10.90
N ARG A 136 -13.76 -16.32 9.89
CA ARG A 136 -14.00 -16.90 8.56
C ARG A 136 -13.13 -16.20 7.54
N ALA A 137 -12.50 -16.96 6.65
CA ALA A 137 -11.47 -16.42 5.78
C ALA A 137 -11.82 -15.10 5.06
N LYS A 138 -12.93 -15.04 4.32
CA LYS A 138 -13.32 -13.84 3.56
C LYS A 138 -13.79 -12.65 4.43
N GLU A 139 -13.98 -12.86 5.73
CA GLU A 139 -14.42 -11.84 6.68
C GLU A 139 -13.29 -11.40 7.62
N THR A 140 -12.16 -12.08 7.55
CA THR A 140 -10.96 -11.78 8.33
C THR A 140 -10.03 -10.94 7.50
N MET A 141 -9.58 -9.81 8.06
CA MET A 141 -8.54 -8.98 7.47
C MET A 141 -7.30 -9.01 8.36
N TYR A 142 -6.18 -9.40 7.79
CA TYR A 142 -4.89 -9.41 8.45
C TYR A 142 -4.08 -8.17 8.07
N CYS A 143 -3.80 -7.35 9.07
CA CYS A 143 -3.00 -6.14 8.94
C CYS A 143 -1.57 -6.44 9.41
N CYS A 144 -0.59 -6.31 8.52
CA CYS A 144 0.81 -6.61 8.82
C CYS A 144 1.74 -5.64 8.09
N ASP A 145 3.00 -5.61 8.50
CA ASP A 145 4.06 -5.16 7.61
C ASP A 145 4.11 -6.07 6.37
N LEU A 146 4.64 -5.57 5.25
CA LEU A 146 4.50 -6.30 3.99
C LEU A 146 5.13 -7.70 4.06
N LEU A 147 4.29 -8.72 4.08
CA LEU A 147 4.70 -10.11 4.08
C LEU A 147 5.01 -10.55 2.65
N ILE A 148 6.25 -10.43 2.23
CA ILE A 148 6.69 -11.06 0.97
C ILE A 148 6.80 -12.56 1.24
N GLN A 149 5.78 -13.32 0.85
CA GLN A 149 5.67 -14.76 1.07
C GLN A 149 5.39 -15.48 -0.24
N SER A 150 5.49 -16.81 -0.24
CA SER A 150 5.18 -17.63 -1.41
C SER A 150 3.70 -17.52 -1.79
N ASP A 151 3.36 -17.86 -3.03
CA ASP A 151 1.98 -17.83 -3.50
C ASP A 151 1.05 -18.78 -2.73
N ASP A 152 1.59 -19.87 -2.20
CA ASP A 152 0.84 -20.85 -1.41
C ASP A 152 0.28 -20.24 -0.13
N PHE A 153 1.02 -19.30 0.49
CA PHE A 153 0.57 -18.54 1.66
C PHE A 153 -0.76 -17.83 1.38
N TYR A 154 -0.80 -17.07 0.28
CA TYR A 154 -1.97 -16.28 -0.12
C TYR A 154 -3.15 -17.17 -0.55
N LYS A 155 -2.86 -18.30 -1.22
CA LYS A 155 -3.89 -19.24 -1.67
C LYS A 155 -4.56 -19.99 -0.52
N GLN A 156 -3.77 -20.41 0.47
CA GLN A 156 -4.27 -21.17 1.63
C GLN A 156 -4.99 -20.27 2.62
N GLY A 157 -4.45 -19.07 2.84
CA GLY A 157 -4.97 -18.10 3.78
C GLY A 157 -6.39 -17.65 3.53
N LYS A 158 -6.69 -17.26 2.28
CA LYS A 158 -7.98 -16.65 1.86
C LYS A 158 -8.44 -15.44 2.69
N TRP A 159 -7.65 -15.00 3.67
CA TRP A 159 -7.85 -13.78 4.46
C TRP A 159 -7.63 -12.58 3.56
N ARG A 160 -8.33 -11.48 3.89
CA ARG A 160 -8.05 -10.19 3.28
C ARG A 160 -6.74 -9.64 3.86
N HIS A 161 -5.92 -8.98 3.05
CA HIS A 161 -4.61 -8.50 3.47
C HIS A 161 -4.53 -6.98 3.41
N CYS A 162 -4.11 -6.37 4.52
CA CYS A 162 -3.81 -4.95 4.60
C CYS A 162 -2.32 -4.73 4.92
N ALA A 163 -1.58 -4.09 4.01
CA ALA A 163 -0.18 -3.77 4.23
C ALA A 163 0.01 -2.44 4.97
N ILE A 164 0.74 -2.46 6.08
CA ILE A 164 1.20 -1.27 6.80
C ILE A 164 2.61 -0.92 6.32
N LEU A 165 2.73 0.22 5.63
CA LEU A 165 3.94 0.63 4.91
C LEU A 165 4.43 2.01 5.39
N PRO A 166 5.22 2.10 6.46
CA PRO A 166 5.67 3.39 6.99
C PRO A 166 6.43 4.25 5.97
N SER A 167 7.17 3.62 5.05
CA SER A 167 7.89 4.33 3.98
C SER A 167 7.00 5.08 3.00
N LEU A 168 5.72 4.73 2.92
CA LEU A 168 4.75 5.44 2.10
C LEU A 168 4.64 6.91 2.51
N PHE A 169 4.85 7.24 3.79
CA PHE A 169 4.83 8.62 4.25
C PHE A 169 5.90 9.48 3.57
N ASN A 170 7.14 8.98 3.55
CA ASN A 170 8.26 9.67 2.89
C ASN A 170 8.03 9.77 1.38
N GLU A 171 7.50 8.72 0.77
CA GLU A 171 7.22 8.69 -0.66
C GLU A 171 6.13 9.68 -1.07
N ILE A 172 5.04 9.74 -0.31
CA ILE A 172 3.99 10.75 -0.51
C ILE A 172 4.58 12.15 -0.40
N ASN A 173 5.34 12.46 0.66
CA ASN A 173 5.93 13.79 0.84
C ASN A 173 6.88 14.15 -0.31
N ALA A 174 7.75 13.22 -0.74
CA ALA A 174 8.62 13.44 -1.89
C ALA A 174 7.82 13.72 -3.18
N MET A 175 6.69 13.04 -3.41
CA MET A 175 5.81 13.34 -4.53
C MET A 175 5.13 14.71 -4.40
N LEU A 176 4.70 15.08 -3.19
CA LEU A 176 4.05 16.36 -2.92
C LEU A 176 5.00 17.53 -3.17
N ASP A 177 6.22 17.44 -2.67
CA ASP A 177 7.24 18.50 -2.79
C ASP A 177 7.69 18.69 -4.24
N ASN A 178 7.64 17.62 -5.05
CA ASN A 178 8.09 17.62 -6.45
C ASN A 178 6.92 17.61 -7.46
N ARG A 179 5.72 18.05 -7.06
CA ARG A 179 4.54 18.14 -7.95
C ARG A 179 4.80 18.88 -9.26
N LYS A 180 5.53 20.01 -9.20
CA LYS A 180 5.89 20.81 -10.38
C LYS A 180 6.77 20.04 -11.37
N LEU A 181 7.70 19.23 -10.86
CA LEU A 181 8.54 18.39 -11.70
C LEU A 181 7.72 17.29 -12.36
N LYS A 182 6.81 16.67 -11.61
CA LYS A 182 5.87 15.67 -12.14
C LYS A 182 4.96 16.27 -13.23
N GLN A 183 4.43 17.47 -13.03
CA GLN A 183 3.63 18.19 -14.04
C GLN A 183 4.40 18.40 -15.33
N LYS A 184 5.65 18.86 -15.26
CA LYS A 184 6.52 19.01 -16.44
C LYS A 184 6.75 17.70 -17.19
N ILE A 185 6.91 16.58 -16.47
CA ILE A 185 7.04 15.26 -17.10
C ILE A 185 5.75 14.93 -17.87
N THR A 186 4.59 15.10 -17.24
CA THR A 186 3.29 14.86 -17.87
C THR A 186 3.04 15.75 -19.08
N GLU A 187 3.40 17.03 -19.03
CA GLU A 187 3.32 17.97 -20.18
C GLU A 187 4.18 17.48 -21.36
N MET A 188 5.40 16.99 -21.08
CA MET A 188 6.29 16.47 -22.12
C MET A 188 5.79 15.14 -22.70
N GLU A 189 5.18 14.28 -21.89
CA GLU A 189 4.54 13.03 -22.33
C GLU A 189 3.30 13.30 -23.20
N ILE A 190 2.51 14.34 -22.89
CA ILE A 190 1.40 14.80 -23.74
C ILE A 190 1.94 15.29 -25.08
N ARG A 191 2.95 16.17 -25.09
CA ARG A 191 3.56 16.66 -26.33
C ARG A 191 4.17 15.54 -27.17
N GLN A 192 4.74 14.51 -26.54
CA GLN A 192 5.22 13.32 -27.23
C GLN A 192 4.07 12.61 -27.97
N ARG A 193 2.91 12.44 -27.32
CA ARG A 193 1.72 11.83 -27.92
C ARG A 193 1.17 12.68 -29.08
N GLU A 194 1.13 13.99 -28.94
CA GLU A 194 0.68 14.92 -30.01
C GLU A 194 1.56 14.78 -31.27
N ILE A 195 2.89 14.75 -31.11
CA ILE A 195 3.80 14.58 -32.25
C ILE A 195 3.62 13.22 -32.93
N GLN A 196 3.40 12.16 -32.15
CA GLN A 196 3.11 10.84 -32.68
C GLN A 196 1.78 10.81 -33.45
N ALA A 197 0.74 11.48 -32.95
CA ALA A 197 -0.55 11.61 -33.63
C ALA A 197 -0.44 12.43 -34.93
N MET A 198 0.28 13.57 -34.91
CA MET A 198 0.55 14.36 -36.12
C MET A 198 1.25 13.53 -37.19
N TYR A 199 2.24 12.71 -36.81
CA TYR A 199 2.91 11.83 -37.76
C TYR A 199 1.96 10.83 -38.42
N GLN A 200 0.98 10.30 -37.67
CA GLN A 200 -0.04 9.39 -38.22
C GLN A 200 -0.96 10.07 -39.25
N LEU A 201 -1.30 11.35 -39.02
CA LEU A 201 -2.20 12.11 -39.89
C LEU A 201 -1.47 12.70 -41.10
N SER A 202 -0.44 13.53 -40.88
CA SER A 202 0.20 14.34 -41.92
C SER A 202 1.47 13.73 -42.50
N HIS A 203 1.98 12.63 -41.92
CA HIS A 203 3.26 12.00 -42.28
C HIS A 203 4.46 12.94 -42.19
N GLU A 204 4.33 14.07 -41.48
CA GLU A 204 5.42 15.01 -41.23
C GLU A 204 6.48 14.41 -40.31
N ASN A 205 7.71 14.27 -40.82
CA ASN A 205 8.80 13.68 -40.04
C ASN A 205 9.38 14.68 -39.03
N LYS A 206 8.92 14.59 -37.77
CA LYS A 206 9.45 15.35 -36.61
C LYS A 206 10.33 14.47 -35.70
N SER A 207 11.08 13.53 -36.27
CA SER A 207 11.99 12.62 -35.54
C SER A 207 12.92 13.35 -34.55
N ASP A 208 13.51 14.47 -34.96
CA ASP A 208 14.52 15.15 -34.15
C ASP A 208 13.92 15.88 -32.94
N GLU A 209 12.69 16.40 -33.07
CA GLU A 209 11.95 16.96 -31.94
C GLU A 209 11.54 15.86 -30.95
N LEU A 210 11.09 14.72 -31.47
CA LEU A 210 10.71 13.56 -30.65
C LEU A 210 11.91 13.04 -29.84
N LYS A 211 13.10 12.95 -30.43
CA LYS A 211 14.34 12.58 -29.70
C LYS A 211 14.71 13.61 -28.62
N LYS A 212 14.52 14.90 -28.88
CA LYS A 212 14.74 15.96 -27.88
C LYS A 212 13.77 15.83 -26.70
N ILE A 213 12.50 15.52 -26.98
CA ILE A 213 11.48 15.31 -25.95
C ILE A 213 11.79 14.06 -25.12
N GLN A 214 12.11 12.94 -25.76
CA GLN A 214 12.47 11.70 -25.07
C GLN A 214 13.67 11.88 -24.13
N SER A 215 14.77 12.46 -24.64
CA SER A 215 15.94 12.75 -23.80
C SER A 215 15.61 13.69 -22.65
N ARG A 216 14.72 14.66 -22.87
CA ARG A 216 14.27 15.56 -21.80
C ARG A 216 13.41 14.84 -20.76
N ILE A 217 12.50 13.95 -21.17
CA ILE A 217 11.70 13.11 -20.26
C ILE A 217 12.62 12.25 -19.40
N GLU A 218 13.60 11.57 -19.99
CA GLU A 218 14.56 10.74 -19.26
C GLU A 218 15.32 11.53 -18.18
N VAL A 219 15.79 12.74 -18.52
CA VAL A 219 16.48 13.62 -17.57
C VAL A 219 15.56 14.03 -16.42
N LEU A 220 14.32 14.43 -16.72
CA LEU A 220 13.36 14.86 -15.69
C LEU A 220 12.92 13.68 -14.81
N GLN A 221 12.71 12.50 -15.40
CA GLN A 221 12.39 11.29 -14.66
C GLN A 221 13.53 10.88 -13.72
N LYS A 222 14.79 10.98 -14.18
CA LYS A 222 15.95 10.75 -13.33
C LYS A 222 16.02 11.76 -12.18
N GLU A 223 15.84 13.05 -12.48
CA GLU A 223 15.81 14.10 -11.45
C GLU A 223 14.73 13.82 -10.40
N LEU A 224 13.56 13.32 -10.83
CA LEU A 224 12.48 12.94 -9.93
C LEU A 224 12.85 11.71 -9.09
N MET A 225 13.47 10.69 -9.70
CA MET A 225 13.91 9.48 -8.98
C MET A 225 14.92 9.80 -7.89
N ASP A 226 15.86 10.71 -8.17
CA ASP A 226 16.88 11.14 -7.22
C ASP A 226 16.28 11.81 -5.97
N LYS A 227 15.03 12.30 -6.02
CA LYS A 227 14.33 12.89 -4.86
C LYS A 227 13.85 11.85 -3.84
N PHE A 228 13.67 10.59 -4.25
CA PHE A 228 13.19 9.54 -3.35
C PHE A 228 14.33 8.88 -2.54
N GLY A 229 15.58 9.11 -2.93
CA GLY A 229 16.78 8.60 -2.28
C GLY A 229 17.72 7.89 -3.26
N VAL A 230 18.79 7.28 -2.72
CA VAL A 230 19.88 6.68 -3.52
C VAL A 230 19.40 5.58 -4.49
N PHE A 231 18.34 4.87 -4.12
CA PHE A 231 17.76 3.79 -4.93
C PHE A 231 16.48 4.19 -5.67
N GLY A 232 16.08 5.46 -5.62
CA GLY A 232 14.80 5.92 -6.14
C GLY A 232 13.60 5.48 -5.29
N SER A 233 12.41 5.48 -5.90
CA SER A 233 11.18 5.04 -5.23
C SER A 233 11.24 3.54 -4.91
N LYS A 234 10.63 3.15 -3.79
CA LYS A 234 10.51 1.75 -3.40
C LYS A 234 9.46 1.01 -4.23
N TYR A 235 8.44 1.70 -4.72
CA TYR A 235 7.27 1.09 -5.35
C TYR A 235 7.28 1.22 -6.87
N HIS A 236 7.94 2.21 -7.44
CA HIS A 236 8.00 2.40 -8.88
C HIS A 236 9.38 2.83 -9.37
N THR A 237 9.67 2.47 -10.62
CA THR A 237 10.72 3.06 -11.43
C THR A 237 10.11 4.16 -12.30
N SER A 238 10.87 4.72 -13.23
CA SER A 238 10.37 5.76 -14.14
C SER A 238 9.25 5.27 -15.06
N TRP A 239 9.19 3.97 -15.39
CA TRP A 239 8.24 3.41 -16.37
C TRP A 239 7.47 2.17 -15.88
N ALA A 240 7.85 1.56 -14.76
CA ALA A 240 7.23 0.33 -14.28
C ALA A 240 7.13 0.30 -12.76
N LEU A 241 6.28 -0.58 -12.23
CA LEU A 241 6.31 -0.90 -10.81
C LEU A 241 7.54 -1.73 -10.48
N THR A 242 8.13 -1.50 -9.31
CA THR A 242 9.16 -2.39 -8.77
C THR A 242 8.53 -3.75 -8.43
N LYS A 243 9.37 -4.77 -8.15
CA LYS A 243 8.87 -6.05 -7.65
C LYS A 243 8.02 -5.88 -6.38
N LEU A 244 8.38 -4.92 -5.53
CA LEU A 244 7.63 -4.55 -4.33
C LEU A 244 6.28 -3.91 -4.67
N GLY A 245 6.28 -2.92 -5.57
CA GLY A 245 5.05 -2.26 -6.02
C GLY A 245 4.07 -3.23 -6.67
N ASN A 246 4.57 -4.12 -7.53
CA ASN A 246 3.76 -5.19 -8.13
C ASN A 246 3.21 -6.15 -7.08
N HIS A 247 4.00 -6.51 -6.06
CA HIS A 247 3.53 -7.37 -4.98
C HIS A 247 2.37 -6.71 -4.22
N ILE A 248 2.48 -5.44 -3.87
CA ILE A 248 1.40 -4.67 -3.21
C ILE A 248 0.17 -4.64 -4.12
N ALA A 249 0.33 -4.25 -5.39
CA ALA A 249 -0.78 -4.11 -6.33
C ALA A 249 -1.57 -5.41 -6.54
N VAL A 250 -0.89 -6.58 -6.52
CA VAL A 250 -1.54 -7.88 -6.81
C VAL A 250 -2.01 -8.61 -5.56
N ARG A 251 -1.26 -8.51 -4.44
CA ARG A 251 -1.46 -9.39 -3.28
C ARG A 251 -2.01 -8.69 -2.03
N THR A 252 -2.25 -7.38 -2.09
CA THR A 252 -2.82 -6.64 -0.96
C THR A 252 -4.16 -6.02 -1.34
N ASP A 253 -5.17 -6.18 -0.48
CA ASP A 253 -6.48 -5.57 -0.68
C ASP A 253 -6.49 -4.10 -0.28
N LEU A 254 -5.70 -3.76 0.73
CA LEU A 254 -5.55 -2.40 1.26
C LEU A 254 -4.09 -2.17 1.63
N TYR A 255 -3.64 -0.92 1.56
CA TYR A 255 -2.37 -0.52 2.15
C TYR A 255 -2.48 0.89 2.74
N THR A 256 -1.70 1.16 3.78
CA THR A 256 -1.69 2.44 4.49
C THR A 256 -0.33 2.67 5.15
N CYS A 257 0.05 3.91 5.41
CA CYS A 257 1.31 4.19 6.11
C CYS A 257 1.30 3.78 7.59
N SER A 258 0.14 3.80 8.23
CA SER A 258 -0.03 3.47 9.65
C SER A 258 -1.40 2.85 9.92
N ALA A 259 -1.47 1.93 10.88
CA ALA A 259 -2.72 1.38 11.39
C ALA A 259 -3.59 2.45 12.07
N SER A 260 -3.01 3.54 12.56
CA SER A 260 -3.79 4.68 13.09
C SER A 260 -4.73 5.29 12.06
N ASN A 261 -4.49 5.13 10.76
CA ASN A 261 -5.33 5.72 9.73
C ASN A 261 -6.73 5.11 9.69
N PHE A 262 -6.93 3.91 10.24
CA PHE A 262 -8.28 3.35 10.43
C PHE A 262 -9.17 4.21 11.32
N PHE A 263 -8.59 5.08 12.16
CA PHE A 263 -9.37 6.06 12.91
C PHE A 263 -10.23 6.94 11.99
N TYR A 264 -9.74 7.32 10.81
CA TYR A 264 -10.44 8.24 9.92
C TYR A 264 -11.60 7.61 9.15
N TYR A 265 -11.76 6.29 9.26
CA TYR A 265 -12.80 5.54 8.57
C TYR A 265 -13.81 4.97 9.58
N SER A 266 -15.06 4.84 9.14
CA SER A 266 -16.06 4.08 9.89
C SER A 266 -15.70 2.59 9.88
N PRO A 267 -15.96 1.83 10.96
CA PRO A 267 -15.82 0.37 10.94
C PRO A 267 -16.69 -0.36 9.88
N PHE A 268 -17.64 0.37 9.29
CA PHE A 268 -18.54 -0.10 8.23
C PHE A 268 -18.18 0.48 6.85
N TYR A 269 -17.04 1.17 6.72
CA TYR A 269 -16.63 1.79 5.47
C TYR A 269 -16.36 0.74 4.39
N TYR A 270 -16.90 0.96 3.20
CA TYR A 270 -16.71 0.09 2.04
C TYR A 270 -15.58 0.64 1.16
N PHE A 271 -14.40 0.03 1.26
CA PHE A 271 -13.25 0.41 0.44
C PHE A 271 -13.46 -0.04 -1.01
N GLN A 272 -13.42 0.91 -1.94
CA GLN A 272 -13.51 0.66 -3.37
C GLN A 272 -12.18 0.97 -4.04
N CYS A 273 -11.75 0.09 -4.94
CA CYS A 273 -10.64 0.38 -5.84
C CYS A 273 -11.05 1.47 -6.85
N ASN A 274 -10.08 2.30 -7.25
CA ASN A 274 -10.28 3.32 -8.27
C ASN A 274 -10.92 2.71 -9.53
N PHE A 275 -12.03 3.29 -9.98
CA PHE A 275 -12.83 2.80 -11.10
C PHE A 275 -12.04 2.77 -12.40
N GLN A 276 -11.09 3.69 -12.59
CA GLN A 276 -10.27 3.78 -13.80
C GLN A 276 -9.43 2.52 -14.07
N ASN A 277 -9.02 1.78 -13.05
CA ASN A 277 -8.21 0.56 -13.20
C ASN A 277 -9.04 -0.72 -13.39
N ARG A 278 -10.37 -0.63 -13.51
CA ARG A 278 -11.22 -1.80 -13.77
C ARG A 278 -11.33 -2.14 -15.25
N PHE A 279 -11.05 -1.16 -16.10
CA PHE A 279 -11.20 -1.29 -17.54
C PHE A 279 -9.92 -1.81 -18.16
N LEU A 280 -10.05 -2.81 -19.01
CA LEU A 280 -8.98 -3.16 -19.94
C LEU A 280 -8.78 -2.01 -20.93
N PRO A 281 -7.61 -1.90 -21.59
CA PRO A 281 -7.34 -0.78 -22.51
C PRO A 281 -8.43 -0.53 -23.56
N HIS A 282 -9.06 -1.58 -24.08
CA HIS A 282 -10.16 -1.47 -25.07
C HIS A 282 -11.52 -1.07 -24.46
N GLN A 283 -11.65 -1.09 -23.13
CA GLN A 283 -12.87 -0.74 -22.40
C GLN A 283 -12.81 0.68 -21.81
N ALA A 284 -11.63 1.32 -21.85
CA ALA A 284 -11.42 2.67 -21.34
C ALA A 284 -11.98 3.73 -22.32
N ILE A 285 -13.27 3.64 -22.64
CA ILE A 285 -13.94 4.50 -23.61
C ILE A 285 -13.95 5.96 -23.13
N ASP A 286 -14.07 6.19 -21.81
CA ASP A 286 -14.10 7.55 -21.23
C ASP A 286 -12.79 8.32 -21.44
N VAL A 287 -11.63 7.63 -21.52
CA VAL A 287 -10.33 8.26 -21.83
C VAL A 287 -10.29 8.72 -23.29
N TYR A 288 -10.90 7.94 -24.18
CA TYR A 288 -11.03 8.32 -25.58
C TYR A 288 -12.05 9.46 -25.78
N ILE A 289 -13.12 9.52 -24.98
CA ILE A 289 -14.14 10.57 -25.09
C ILE A 289 -13.59 11.94 -24.70
N GLU A 290 -12.73 12.07 -23.69
CA GLU A 290 -12.11 13.37 -23.38
C GLU A 290 -11.18 13.85 -24.51
N GLU A 291 -10.43 12.94 -25.15
CA GLU A 291 -9.59 13.27 -26.32
C GLU A 291 -10.43 13.57 -27.58
N PHE A 292 -11.57 12.88 -27.79
CA PHE A 292 -12.46 13.07 -28.95
C PHE A 292 -13.38 14.31 -28.80
N CYS A 293 -13.89 14.59 -27.61
CA CYS A 293 -14.71 15.78 -27.34
C CYS A 293 -13.86 17.06 -27.41
N GLY A 294 -12.57 17.00 -27.06
CA GLY A 294 -11.65 18.11 -27.31
C GLY A 294 -11.47 18.42 -28.80
N GLN A 295 -11.36 17.38 -29.64
CA GLN A 295 -11.27 17.53 -31.09
C GLN A 295 -12.57 18.07 -31.73
N LEU A 296 -13.73 17.61 -31.26
CA LEU A 296 -15.03 18.13 -31.73
C LEU A 296 -15.27 19.58 -31.29
N ALA A 297 -14.83 19.98 -30.10
CA ALA A 297 -14.93 21.36 -29.65
C ALA A 297 -14.03 22.30 -30.49
N GLU A 298 -12.83 21.86 -30.88
CA GLU A 298 -11.95 22.61 -31.78
C GLU A 298 -12.51 22.72 -33.21
N GLU A 299 -13.20 21.68 -33.72
CA GLU A 299 -13.89 21.72 -35.01
C GLU A 299 -15.13 22.65 -34.99
N GLU A 300 -15.93 22.63 -33.92
CA GLU A 300 -17.08 23.53 -33.76
C GLU A 300 -16.65 25.00 -33.62
N ASP A 301 -15.55 25.28 -32.92
CA ASP A 301 -14.99 26.64 -32.80
C ASP A 301 -14.42 27.17 -34.13
N LEU A 302 -13.85 26.29 -34.98
CA LEU A 302 -13.38 26.61 -36.32
C LEU A 302 -14.54 26.83 -37.31
N GLU A 303 -15.60 26.03 -37.23
CA GLU A 303 -16.82 26.22 -38.02
C GLU A 303 -17.54 27.52 -37.65
N GLN A 304 -17.66 27.85 -36.35
CA GLN A 304 -18.23 29.12 -35.90
C GLN A 304 -17.38 30.32 -36.32
N ALA A 305 -16.05 30.24 -36.24
CA ALA A 305 -15.16 31.31 -36.71
C ALA A 305 -15.23 31.53 -38.24
N SER A 306 -15.44 30.47 -39.03
CA SER A 306 -15.59 30.56 -40.48
C SER A 306 -16.96 31.14 -40.92
N GLN A 307 -18.02 30.90 -40.15
CA GLN A 307 -19.35 31.47 -40.37
C GLN A 307 -19.44 32.95 -39.97
N LEU A 308 -18.65 33.38 -38.97
CA LEU A 308 -18.55 34.79 -38.55
C LEU A 308 -17.73 35.67 -39.53
N GLY A 309 -16.88 35.08 -40.38
CA GLY A 309 -16.09 35.79 -41.39
C GLY A 309 -16.83 36.14 -42.69
N SER A 310 -18.09 35.74 -42.84
CA SER A 310 -18.82 35.82 -44.12
C SER A 310 -20.24 36.37 -43.99
N GLN A 311 -20.40 37.47 -43.23
CA GLN A 311 -21.64 38.27 -43.21
C GLN A 311 -21.32 39.73 -43.61
N PRO A 312 -21.89 40.26 -44.72
CA PRO A 312 -21.75 41.67 -45.05
C PRO A 312 -22.67 42.51 -44.14
N ASN A 313 -22.12 43.65 -43.69
CA ASN A 313 -22.83 44.70 -42.96
C ASN A 313 -24.24 44.95 -43.49
N SER A 314 -25.25 44.83 -42.64
CA SER A 314 -26.48 45.62 -42.76
C SER A 314 -27.00 46.00 -41.37
N SER A 315 -27.21 47.30 -41.21
CA SER A 315 -27.75 47.98 -40.06
C SER A 315 -29.27 47.88 -40.02
N THR A 316 -29.88 47.51 -38.88
CA THR A 316 -31.15 48.10 -38.40
C THR A 316 -31.50 47.73 -36.95
N GLU A 317 -31.55 48.78 -36.13
CA GLU A 317 -32.44 49.15 -35.01
C GLU A 317 -33.41 48.16 -34.28
N LEU A 318 -33.36 48.26 -32.94
CA LEU A 318 -34.45 48.40 -31.94
C LEU A 318 -35.60 47.37 -31.84
N ASN A 319 -35.68 46.64 -30.70
CA ASN A 319 -36.61 46.92 -29.57
C ASN A 319 -36.77 45.71 -28.62
N ASP A 320 -36.79 46.03 -27.32
CA ASP A 320 -37.48 45.42 -26.17
C ASP A 320 -37.83 43.91 -26.15
N ILE A 321 -37.56 43.26 -25.01
CA ILE A 321 -38.57 42.86 -24.00
C ILE A 321 -37.90 42.12 -22.82
N LYS A 322 -38.08 42.73 -21.64
CA LYS A 322 -38.17 42.24 -20.25
C LYS A 322 -37.28 41.10 -19.73
#